data_AF-A0A3M0YZG4-F1
#
_entry.id   AF-A0A3M0YZG4-F1
#
_cell.length_a   1.000
_cell.length_b   1.000
_cell.length_c   1.000
_cell.angle_alpha   90.00
_cell.angle_beta   90.00
_cell.angle_gamma   90.00
#
_symmetry.space_group_name_H-M   'P 1'
#
loop_
_entity.id
_entity.type
_entity.pdbx_description
1 polymer ?
#
loop_
_entity_poly.entity_id
_entity_poly.type
_entity_poly.pdbx_seq_one_letter_code
_entity_poly.pdbx_strand_id
1 'polypeptide(L)'
;MIKTGGFLRMKKIAAIAEAAGITMAPHQTKPLGTIANLHLAASTPCMHTFQEYNIEDAALRETMFRNAPKLTNGFLQLPEDPGLGVEFTDAFKSALVRLP
;
A
#
# COMPACT_ATOMS: atom_id res chain seq x y z
N MET A 1 -4.38 -6.62 2.92
CA MET A 1 -4.03 -6.65 4.36
C MET A 1 -5.19 -6.44 5.32
N ILE A 2 -6.20 -5.61 5.01
CA ILE A 2 -7.38 -5.46 5.89
C ILE A 2 -8.14 -6.78 6.10
N LYS A 3 -8.20 -7.62 5.05
CA LYS A 3 -8.84 -8.95 5.06
C LYS A 3 -8.05 -9.98 5.87
N THR A 4 -6.74 -9.80 5.98
CA THR A 4 -5.81 -10.75 6.61
C THR A 4 -5.32 -10.27 7.97
N GLY A 5 -5.65 -9.02 8.34
CA GLY A 5 -5.29 -8.39 9.60
C GLY A 5 -3.79 -8.08 9.74
N GLY A 6 -3.18 -7.56 8.69
CA GLY A 6 -1.84 -6.95 8.74
C GLY A 6 -0.74 -7.68 7.97
N PHE A 7 0.46 -7.10 8.01
CA PHE A 7 1.63 -7.57 7.25
C PHE A 7 2.06 -9.00 7.61
N LEU A 8 2.24 -9.28 8.90
CA LEU A 8 2.77 -10.58 9.34
C LEU A 8 1.86 -11.74 8.91
N ARG A 9 0.54 -11.59 9.10
CA ARG A 9 -0.42 -12.61 8.66
C ARG A 9 -0.46 -12.75 7.15
N MET A 10 -0.36 -11.65 6.40
CA MET A 10 -0.26 -11.71 4.95
C MET A 10 1.01 -12.43 4.49
N LYS A 11 2.16 -12.19 5.12
CA LYS A 11 3.41 -12.91 4.81
C LYS A 11 3.32 -14.41 5.07
N LYS A 12 2.61 -14.82 6.13
CA LYS A 12 2.35 -16.26 6.38
C LYS A 12 1.52 -16.89 5.26
N ILE A 13 0.49 -16.19 4.77
CA ILE A 13 -0.30 -16.65 3.62
C ILE A 13 0.56 -16.69 2.35
N ALA A 14 1.38 -15.68 2.13
CA ALA A 14 2.30 -15.63 0.99
C ALA A 14 3.31 -16.77 0.99
N ALA A 15 3.88 -17.14 2.14
CA ALA A 15 4.78 -18.28 2.23
C ALA A 15 4.11 -19.61 1.82
N ILE A 16 2.83 -19.79 2.16
CA ILE A 16 2.04 -20.97 1.74
C ILE A 16 1.79 -20.94 0.23
N ALA A 17 1.41 -19.78 -0.31
CA ALA A 17 1.18 -19.61 -1.75
C ALA A 17 2.46 -19.84 -2.55
N GLU A 18 3.59 -19.28 -2.10
CA GLU A 18 4.91 -19.45 -2.70
C GLU A 18 5.34 -20.92 -2.73
N ALA A 19 5.18 -21.64 -1.62
CA ALA A 19 5.46 -23.08 -1.55
C ALA A 19 4.58 -23.90 -2.51
N ALA A 20 3.39 -23.41 -2.85
CA ALA A 20 2.48 -24.02 -3.82
C ALA A 20 2.70 -23.53 -5.26
N GLY A 21 3.67 -22.65 -5.51
CA GLY A 21 3.90 -22.04 -6.82
C GLY A 21 2.79 -21.08 -7.27
N ILE A 22 2.05 -20.50 -6.33
CA ILE A 22 0.92 -19.60 -6.58
C ILE A 22 1.35 -18.14 -6.44
N THR A 23 1.15 -17.36 -7.49
CA THR A 23 1.35 -15.91 -7.48
C THR A 23 0.18 -15.18 -6.82
N MET A 24 0.47 -14.12 -6.07
CA MET A 24 -0.52 -13.36 -5.31
C MET A 24 -0.65 -11.90 -5.77
N ALA A 25 -1.89 -11.42 -5.90
CA ALA A 25 -2.21 -10.00 -6.10
C ALA A 25 -3.33 -9.58 -5.12
N PRO A 26 -2.99 -9.01 -3.96
CA PRO A 26 -3.99 -8.71 -2.93
C PRO A 26 -4.76 -7.42 -3.23
N HIS A 27 -6.08 -7.54 -3.40
CA HIS A 27 -6.99 -6.42 -3.64
C HIS A 27 -6.92 -5.33 -2.55
N GLN A 28 -6.56 -4.11 -2.94
CA GLN A 28 -6.46 -2.90 -2.11
C GLN A 28 -6.35 -1.65 -2.98
N THR A 29 -7.30 -0.74 -2.86
CA THR A 29 -7.42 0.48 -3.68
C THR A 29 -7.29 1.79 -2.90
N LYS A 30 -7.15 1.74 -1.57
CA LYS A 30 -7.08 2.94 -0.73
C LYS A 30 -5.63 3.46 -0.62
N PRO A 31 -5.38 4.79 -0.61
CA PRO A 31 -4.03 5.35 -0.73
C PRO A 31 -2.99 4.78 0.25
N LEU A 32 -3.28 4.80 1.56
CA LEU A 32 -2.39 4.22 2.57
C LEU A 32 -2.21 2.70 2.38
N GLY A 33 -3.28 2.02 1.98
CA GLY A 33 -3.27 0.60 1.69
C GLY A 33 -2.40 0.24 0.49
N THR A 34 -2.41 1.06 -0.57
CA THR A 34 -1.54 0.92 -1.74
C THR A 34 -0.08 1.03 -1.34
N ILE A 35 0.30 2.05 -0.54
CA ILE A 35 1.66 2.20 -0.02
C ILE A 35 2.09 0.96 0.78
N ALA A 36 1.23 0.51 1.69
CA ALA A 36 1.51 -0.70 2.46
C ALA A 36 1.64 -1.95 1.55
N ASN A 37 0.82 -2.06 0.49
CA ASN A 37 0.93 -3.16 -0.47
C ASN A 37 2.24 -3.09 -1.28
N LEU A 38 2.76 -1.90 -1.61
CA LEU A 38 4.07 -1.74 -2.26
C LEU A 38 5.18 -2.33 -1.39
N HIS A 39 5.21 -2.00 -0.09
CA HIS A 39 6.16 -2.58 0.87
C HIS A 39 6.03 -4.10 1.00
N LEU A 40 4.80 -4.62 0.94
CA LEU A 40 4.57 -6.05 0.94
C LEU A 40 5.11 -6.70 -0.34
N ALA A 41 4.79 -6.15 -1.51
CA ALA A 41 5.25 -6.64 -2.80
C ALA A 41 6.78 -6.63 -2.92
N ALA A 42 7.42 -5.54 -2.50
CA ALA A 42 8.88 -5.41 -2.49
C ALA A 42 9.58 -6.43 -1.58
N SER A 43 8.89 -6.95 -0.57
CA SER A 43 9.48 -7.85 0.44
C SER A 43 8.94 -9.28 0.41
N THR A 44 8.23 -9.67 -0.66
CA THR A 44 7.55 -10.97 -0.77
C THR A 44 7.61 -11.49 -2.22
N PRO A 45 8.43 -12.52 -2.52
CA PRO A 45 8.73 -12.93 -3.90
C PRO A 45 7.53 -13.42 -4.73
N CYS A 46 6.56 -14.09 -4.13
CA CYS A 46 5.39 -14.60 -4.87
C CYS A 46 4.35 -13.52 -5.22
N MET A 47 4.64 -12.25 -4.95
CA MET A 47 3.74 -11.14 -5.28
C MET A 47 3.80 -10.80 -6.76
N HIS A 48 2.64 -10.59 -7.36
CA HIS A 48 2.53 -10.21 -8.75
C HIS A 48 3.11 -8.80 -8.99
N THR A 49 3.82 -8.56 -10.10
CA THR A 49 4.37 -7.24 -10.42
C THR A 49 3.27 -6.21 -10.70
N PHE A 50 2.26 -6.58 -11.48
CA PHE A 50 1.06 -5.76 -11.66
C PHE A 50 0.22 -5.78 -10.39
N GLN A 51 -0.04 -4.58 -9.87
CA GLN A 51 -0.86 -4.34 -8.69
C GLN A 51 -2.02 -3.43 -9.06
N GLU A 52 -3.10 -3.55 -8.30
CA GLU A 52 -4.25 -2.69 -8.45
C GLU A 52 -3.92 -1.25 -8.03
N TYR A 53 -4.39 -0.29 -8.82
CA TYR A 53 -4.23 1.13 -8.54
C TYR A 53 -5.49 1.87 -8.94
N ASN A 54 -6.08 2.60 -7.99
CA ASN A 54 -7.28 3.39 -8.26
C ASN A 54 -6.89 4.79 -8.76
N ILE A 55 -7.41 5.15 -9.95
CA ILE A 55 -7.18 6.44 -10.60
C ILE A 55 -8.27 7.49 -10.30
N GLU A 56 -9.43 7.06 -9.79
CA GLU A 56 -10.60 7.93 -9.61
C GLU A 56 -10.51 8.79 -8.35
N ASP A 57 -9.74 8.37 -7.34
CA ASP A 57 -9.64 9.02 -6.03
C ASP A 57 -8.35 9.85 -5.90
N ALA A 58 -8.10 10.72 -6.89
CA ALA A 58 -6.91 11.56 -6.93
C ALA A 58 -6.86 12.55 -5.76
N ALA A 59 -8.01 13.15 -5.42
CA ALA A 59 -8.09 14.18 -4.38
C ALA A 59 -7.70 13.65 -2.99
N LEU A 60 -8.20 12.49 -2.56
CA LEU A 60 -7.81 11.93 -1.26
C LEU A 60 -6.32 11.53 -1.25
N ARG A 61 -5.83 10.94 -2.33
CA ARG A 61 -4.42 10.52 -2.46
C ARG A 61 -3.46 11.72 -2.40
N GLU A 62 -3.80 12.81 -3.06
CA GLU A 62 -2.98 14.02 -3.15
C GLU A 62 -3.04 14.89 -1.89
N THR A 63 -4.13 14.81 -1.13
CA THR A 63 -4.31 15.60 0.10
C THR A 63 -3.93 14.84 1.37
N MET A 64 -3.85 13.52 1.35
CA MET A 64 -3.55 12.70 2.53
C MET A 64 -2.07 12.77 2.94
N PHE A 65 -1.14 12.78 1.99
CA PHE A 65 0.30 12.73 2.26
C PHE A 65 1.04 13.90 1.62
N ARG A 66 2.06 14.44 2.30
CA ARG A 66 2.96 15.46 1.73
C ARG A 66 3.83 14.91 0.60
N ASN A 67 4.23 13.65 0.71
CA ASN A 67 5.16 12.96 -0.19
C ASN A 67 4.52 11.67 -0.75
N ALA A 68 3.28 11.75 -1.24
CA ALA A 68 2.60 10.61 -1.86
C ALA A 68 3.43 10.00 -3.01
N PRO A 69 3.51 8.67 -3.16
CA PRO A 69 4.18 8.03 -4.27
C PRO A 69 3.58 8.49 -5.61
N LYS A 70 4.46 8.82 -6.56
CA LYS A 70 4.06 9.27 -7.90
C LYS A 70 3.97 8.07 -8.84
N LEU A 71 2.87 8.01 -9.61
CA LEU A 71 2.75 7.08 -10.73
C LEU A 71 3.49 7.67 -11.93
N THR A 72 4.54 7.00 -12.41
CA THR A 72 5.33 7.43 -13.56
C THR A 72 5.50 6.26 -14.51
N ASN A 73 5.08 6.43 -15.78
CA ASN A 73 5.15 5.39 -16.82
C ASN A 73 4.52 4.04 -16.42
N GLY A 74 3.43 4.06 -15.64
CA GLY A 74 2.75 2.85 -15.16
C GLY A 74 3.37 2.20 -13.92
N PHE A 75 4.41 2.80 -13.33
CA PHE A 75 5.06 2.31 -12.12
C PHE A 75 4.87 3.27 -10.96
N LEU A 76 4.64 2.73 -9.77
CA LEU A 76 4.73 3.46 -8.51
C LEU A 76 6.10 3.22 -7.89
N GLN A 77 6.75 4.29 -7.47
CA GLN A 77 8.00 4.19 -6.73
C GLN A 77 7.73 3.75 -5.29
N LEU A 78 8.52 2.80 -4.79
CA LEU A 78 8.49 2.40 -3.38
C LEU A 78 9.05 3.56 -2.53
N PRO A 79 8.32 4.04 -1.51
CA PRO A 79 8.88 5.01 -0.58
C PRO A 79 10.01 4.41 0.26
N GLU A 80 11.10 5.15 0.42
CA GLU A 80 12.33 4.68 1.09
C GLU A 80 12.57 5.34 2.46
N ASP A 81 11.82 6.40 2.78
CA ASP A 81 11.87 7.02 4.11
C ASP A 81 11.40 6.03 5.20
N PRO A 82 11.79 6.22 6.48
CA PRO A 82 11.44 5.31 7.57
C PRO A 82 9.94 4.99 7.70
N GLY A 83 9.64 3.77 8.16
CA GLY A 83 8.27 3.30 8.33
C GLY A 83 7.62 2.96 6.98
N LEU A 84 6.46 3.54 6.69
CA LEU A 84 5.82 3.41 5.37
C LEU A 84 6.38 4.40 4.34
N GLY A 85 7.30 5.27 4.76
CA GLY A 85 7.96 6.27 3.91
C GLY A 85 7.07 7.41 3.44
N VAL A 86 5.96 7.65 4.14
CA VAL A 86 5.02 8.75 3.84
C VAL A 86 4.70 9.56 5.07
N GLU A 87 4.52 10.87 4.89
CA GLU A 87 4.14 11.81 5.93
C GLU A 87 2.72 12.33 5.67
N PHE A 88 1.83 12.21 6.66
CA PHE A 88 0.50 12.80 6.59
C PHE A 88 0.53 14.33 6.54
N THR A 89 -0.39 14.94 5.79
CA THR A 89 -0.58 16.40 5.81
C THR A 89 -1.18 16.85 7.13
N ASP A 90 -0.93 18.10 7.54
CA ASP A 90 -1.50 18.66 8.78
C ASP A 90 -3.02 18.78 8.71
N ALA A 91 -3.56 19.06 7.52
CA ALA A 91 -5.00 19.05 7.26
C ALA A 91 -5.61 17.67 7.53
N PHE A 92 -4.97 16.59 7.05
CA PHE A 92 -5.43 15.22 7.29
C PHE A 92 -5.33 14.84 8.77
N LYS A 93 -4.21 15.16 9.43
CA LYS A 93 -4.04 14.95 10.88
C LYS A 93 -5.14 15.65 11.69
N SER A 94 -5.45 16.89 11.35
CA SER A 94 -6.48 17.69 12.04
C SER A 94 -7.90 17.14 11.85
N ALA A 95 -8.18 16.51 10.71
CA ALA A 95 -9.46 15.85 10.45
C ALA A 95 -9.65 14.57 11.29
N LEU A 96 -8.57 13.80 11.52
CA LEU A 96 -8.61 12.57 12.33
C LEU A 96 -8.90 12.82 13.81
N VAL A 97 -8.41 13.92 14.38
CA VAL A 97 -8.62 14.31 15.79
C VAL A 97 -10.10 14.64 16.08
N ARG A 98 -10.93 14.79 15.05
CA ARG A 98 -12.36 15.07 15.16
C ARG A 98 -13.26 13.83 15.04
N LEU A 99 -12.69 12.63 14.89
CA LEU A 99 -13.47 11.39 14.97
C LEU A 99 -13.75 11.09 16.46
N PRO A 100 -15.02 10.86 16.85
CA PRO A 100 -15.39 10.59 18.24
C PRO A 100 -14.74 9.33 18.81
#